data_AF-A0A6V8IQX0-F1
#
_entry.id   AF-A0A6V8IQX0-F1
#
_cell.length_a   1.000
_cell.length_b   1.000
_cell.length_c   1.000
_cell.angle_alpha   90.00
_cell.angle_beta   90.00
_cell.angle_gamma   90.00
#
_symmetry.space_group_name_H-M   'P 1'
#
loop_
_entity.id
_entity.type
_entity.pdbx_description
1 polymer ?
#
loop_
_entity_poly.entity_id
_entity_poly.type
_entity_poly.pdbx_seq_one_letter_code
_entity_poly.pdbx_strand_id
1 'polypeptide(L)' 'MTQVTGGRWNSTSLVGTAEQVAQSLLEYYRLGIETFLIRGFDPLTDAIRYGRDLIPKVRSLVEQEDRLRRTSG' A
#
# COMPACT_ATOMS: atom_id res chain seq x y z
N MET A 1 2.07 32.00 16.42
CA MET A 1 1.51 30.97 15.50
C MET A 1 1.91 31.40 14.10
N THR A 2 2.76 30.72 13.33
CA THR A 2 3.11 29.29 13.31
C THR A 2 4.51 29.17 12.71
N GLN A 3 5.33 28.33 13.32
CA GLN A 3 6.74 28.13 13.02
C GLN A 3 6.90 27.45 11.66
N VAL A 4 7.74 28.03 10.80
CA VAL A 4 8.15 27.53 9.50
C VAL A 4 8.91 26.21 9.69
N THR A 5 8.29 25.08 9.39
CA THR A 5 9.00 23.79 9.26
C THR A 5 9.53 23.66 7.84
N GLY A 6 10.85 23.71 7.71
CA GLY A 6 11.57 23.57 6.44
C GLY A 6 11.27 22.26 5.70
N GLY A 7 11.01 22.41 4.41
CA GLY A 7 11.16 21.45 3.30
C GLY A 7 11.32 19.95 3.58
N ARG A 8 10.34 19.27 4.19
CA ARG A 8 10.43 17.82 4.46
C ARG A 8 9.11 17.03 4.35
N TRP A 9 8.17 17.44 3.51
CA TRP A 9 6.84 16.80 3.40
C TRP A 9 6.31 16.63 1.96
N ASN A 10 7.17 16.31 1.00
CA ASN A 10 6.74 15.74 -0.28
C ASN A 10 6.47 14.23 -0.13
N SER A 11 5.66 13.85 0.86
CA SER A 11 5.25 12.47 1.10
C SER A 11 3.98 12.18 0.32
N THR A 12 4.13 11.60 -0.86
CA THR A 12 3.00 11.01 -1.59
C THR A 12 2.39 9.91 -0.73
N SER A 13 1.09 9.99 -0.50
CA SER A 13 0.34 8.99 0.29
C SER A 13 -0.79 8.45 -0.57
N LEU A 14 -1.03 7.14 -0.49
CA LEU A 14 -2.23 6.52 -1.06
C LEU A 14 -3.37 6.72 -0.06
N VAL A 15 -4.39 7.48 -0.43
CA VAL A 15 -5.55 7.79 0.42
C VAL A 15 -6.81 7.28 -0.25
N GLY A 16 -7.56 6.44 0.45
CA GLY A 16 -8.78 5.82 -0.05
C GLY A 16 -9.23 4.68 0.84
N THR A 17 -10.18 3.88 0.36
CA THR A 17 -10.56 2.62 1.02
C THR A 17 -9.42 1.60 0.96
N ALA A 18 -9.47 0.58 1.82
CA ALA A 18 -8.47 -0.49 1.79
C ALA A 18 -8.39 -1.18 0.42
N GLU A 19 -9.54 -1.36 -0.27
CA GLU A 19 -9.59 -1.86 -1.64
C GLU A 19 -8.87 -0.95 -2.63
N GLN A 20 -9.12 0.36 -2.60
CA GLN A 20 -8.49 1.31 -3.52
C GLN A 20 -6.97 1.31 -3.33
N VAL A 21 -6.51 1.35 -2.08
CA VAL A 21 -5.08 1.31 -1.77
C VAL A 21 -4.46 -0.03 -2.20
N ALA A 22 -5.14 -1.16 -1.96
CA ALA A 22 -4.65 -2.46 -2.38
C ALA A 22 -4.50 -2.58 -3.90
N GLN A 23 -5.44 -2.00 -4.65
CA GLN A 23 -5.38 -1.97 -6.11
C GLN A 23 -4.19 -1.14 -6.61
N SER A 24 -3.93 0.03 -6.01
CA SER A 24 -2.75 0.83 -6.35
C SER A 24 -1.44 0.10 -6.01
N LEU A 25 -1.39 -0.64 -4.91
CA LEU A 25 -0.21 -1.47 -4.58
C LEU A 25 -0.01 -2.60 -5.60
N LEU A 26 -1.09 -3.21 -6.10
CA LEU A 26 -1.01 -4.19 -7.18
C LEU A 26 -0.44 -3.59 -8.47
N GLU A 27 -0.80 -2.35 -8.81
CA GLU A 27 -0.23 -1.67 -9.98
C GLU A 27 1.29 -1.50 -9.85
N TYR A 28 1.79 -1.12 -8.67
CA TYR A 28 3.23 -1.09 -8.40
C TYR A 28 3.87 -2.48 -8.46
N TYR A 29 3.19 -3.51 -7.96
CA TYR A 29 3.65 -4.88 -8.08
C TYR A 29 3.78 -5.32 -9.55
N ARG A 30 2.84 -4.92 -10.41
CA ARG A 30 2.90 -5.20 -11.84
C ARG A 30 4.10 -4.56 -12.53
N LEU A 31 4.56 -3.42 -12.03
CA LEU A 31 5.79 -2.73 -12.46
C LEU A 31 7.07 -3.39 -11.92
N GLY A 32 6.97 -4.45 -11.11
CA GLY A 32 8.10 -5.20 -10.56
C GLY A 32 8.49 -4.80 -9.13
N ILE A 33 7.71 -3.97 -8.44
CA ILE A 33 7.98 -3.59 -7.04
C ILE A 33 7.42 -4.66 -6.11
N GLU A 34 8.29 -5.40 -5.43
CA GLU A 34 7.89 -6.52 -4.56
C GLU A 34 7.84 -6.17 -3.06
N THR A 35 8.56 -5.12 -2.65
CA THR A 35 8.68 -4.75 -1.22
C THR A 35 8.09 -3.37 -0.97
N PHE A 36 7.15 -3.29 -0.02
CA PHE A 36 6.49 -2.05 0.38
C PHE A 36 6.73 -1.73 1.85
N LEU A 37 7.17 -0.50 2.13
CA LEU A 37 7.27 0.05 3.48
C LEU A 37 6.08 0.98 3.73
N ILE A 38 5.10 0.53 4.52
CA ILE A 38 3.90 1.31 4.83
C ILE A 38 4.03 1.94 6.22
N ARG A 39 3.69 3.23 6.33
CA ARG A 39 3.79 4.00 7.57
C ARG A 39 2.53 4.83 7.75
N GLY A 40 2.01 4.83 8.98
CA GLY A 40 0.84 5.62 9.38
C GLY A 40 1.22 6.82 10.24
N PHE A 41 0.22 7.62 10.62
CA PHE A 41 0.39 8.73 11.56
C PHE A 41 0.29 8.27 13.02
N ASP A 42 -0.57 7.29 13.31
CA ASP A 42 -0.67 6.61 14.60
C ASP A 42 -0.16 5.17 14.43
N PRO A 43 1.09 4.88 14.85
CA PRO A 43 1.73 3.60 14.53
C PRO A 43 0.96 2.37 15.00
N LEU A 44 0.32 2.41 16.18
CA LEU A 44 -0.36 1.25 16.72
C LEU A 44 -1.70 1.02 16.03
N THR A 45 -2.53 2.07 15.97
CA THR A 45 -3.84 1.99 15.35
C THR A 45 -3.72 1.66 13.86
N ASP A 46 -2.75 2.27 13.17
CA ASP A 46 -2.55 2.07 11.74
C ASP A 46 -1.98 0.68 11.45
N ALA A 47 -1.04 0.16 12.26
CA ALA A 47 -0.56 -1.21 12.10
C ALA A 47 -1.71 -2.24 12.23
N ILE A 48 -2.61 -2.05 13.19
CA ILE A 48 -3.78 -2.92 13.36
C ILE A 48 -4.71 -2.81 12.15
N ARG A 49 -5.01 -1.59 11.66
CA ARG A 49 -5.86 -1.38 10.49
C ARG A 49 -5.25 -1.99 9.22
N TYR A 50 -3.95 -1.83 9.00
CA TYR A 50 -3.27 -2.43 7.87
C TYR A 50 -3.31 -3.96 7.95
N GLY A 51 -3.04 -4.53 9.12
CA GLY A 51 -3.08 -5.97 9.35
C GLY A 51 -4.46 -6.57 9.12
N ARG A 52 -5.52 -5.88 9.54
CA ARG A 52 -6.91 -6.36 9.42
C ARG A 52 -7.50 -6.16 8.03
N ASP A 53 -7.33 -4.96 7.46
CA ASP A 53 -8.13 -4.53 6.31
C ASP A 53 -7.33 -4.51 5.01
N LEU A 54 -6.06 -4.13 5.04
CA LEU A 54 -5.26 -3.86 3.82
C LEU A 54 -4.41 -5.07 3.39
N ILE A 55 -3.55 -5.58 4.28
CA ILE A 55 -2.58 -6.63 3.97
C ILE A 55 -3.24 -7.89 3.38
N PRO A 56 -4.36 -8.40 3.93
CA PRO A 56 -5.03 -9.57 3.35
C PRO A 56 -5.52 -9.34 1.92
N LYS A 57 -6.04 -8.14 1.61
CA LYS A 57 -6.52 -7.78 0.27
C LYS A 57 -5.38 -7.73 -0.74
N VAL A 58 -4.26 -7.09 -0.37
CA VAL A 58 -3.06 -7.02 -1.21
C VAL A 58 -2.56 -8.42 -1.54
N ARG A 59 -2.43 -9.30 -0.53
CA ARG A 59 -1.99 -10.69 -0.73
C ARG A 59 -2.91 -11.46 -1.69
N SER A 60 -4.23 -11.36 -1.49
CA SER A 60 -5.19 -12.00 -2.37
C SER A 60 -5.07 -11.53 -3.82
N LEU A 61 -4.84 -10.23 -4.05
CA LEU A 61 -4.68 -9.67 -5.40
C LEU A 61 -3.38 -10.13 -6.07
N VAL A 62 -2.27 -10.14 -5.33
CA VAL A 62 -0.98 -10.62 -5.82
C VAL A 62 -1.05 -12.12 -6.17
N GLU A 63 -1.66 -12.94 -5.32
CA GLU A 63 -1.85 -14.37 -5.59
C GLU A 63 -2.69 -14.64 -6.85
N GLN A 64 -3.70 -13.81 -7.10
CA GLN A 64 -4.52 -13.88 -8.33
C GLN A 64 -3.69 -13.49 -9.55
N GLU A 65 -2.94 -12.40 -9.48
CA GLU A 65 -2.04 -11.93 -10.55
C GLU A 65 -0.98 -12.98 -10.90
N ASP A 66 -0.32 -13.57 -9.91
CA ASP A 66 0.70 -14.60 -10.11
C ASP A 66 0.12 -15.88 -10.73
N ARG A 67 -1.15 -16.19 -10.43
CA ARG A 67 -1.87 -17.29 -11.08
C ARG A 67 -2.15 -16.98 -12.55
N LEU A 68 -2.62 -15.78 -12.86
CA LEU A 68 -2.89 -15.35 -14.23
C LEU A 68 -1.61 -15.35 -15.08
N ARG A 69 -0.50 -14.86 -14.52
CA ARG A 69 0.81 -14.86 -15.19
C ARG A 69 1.31 -16.26 -15.52
N ARG A 70 1.11 -17.23 -14.62
CA ARG A 70 1.49 -18.64 -14.84
C ARG A 70 0.64 -19.36 -15.89
N THR A 71 -0.64 -19.00 -16.03
CA THR A 71 -1.52 -19.61 -17.04
C THR A 71 -1.30 -19.04 -18.44
N SER A 72 -0.73 -17.82 -18.53
CA SER A 72 -0.53 -17.10 -19.79
C SER A 72 0.84 -17.36 -20.45
N GLY A 73 1.71 -18.17 -19.83
CA GLY A 73 3.02 -18.57 -20.33
C GLY A 73 3.10 -20.07 -20.54
#